data_AF-A0A5B9T3P8-F1
#
_entry.id   AF-A0A5B9T3P8-F1
#
_cell.length_a   1.000
_cell.length_b   1.000
_cell.length_c   1.000
_cell.angle_alpha   90.00
_cell.angle_beta   90.00
_cell.angle_gamma   90.00
#
_symmetry.space_group_name_H-M   'P 1'
#
loop_
_entity.id
_entity.type
_entity.pdbx_description
1 polymer ?
#
loop_
_entity_poly.entity_id
_entity_poly.type
_entity_poly.pdbx_seq_one_letter_code
_entity_poly.pdbx_strand_id
1 'polypeptide(L)'
;MKLALTLEADSINVQALNMGRIVVDVDGVNLAELINVVCDNGHSLRVVDASDRASTDCMPPFAALTGIRCSTAHITETDNAWLYSLSHQTSDFGESEWIHFTGSGYLLRTDAWPYPVLRLKRLGLSKTFRRLVVTLTRRYGVSLIHLDASAECLPGLPTFNW
;
A
#
# COMPACT_ATOMS: atom_id res chain seq x y z
N MET A 1 -16.27 23.37 23.96
CA MET A 1 -16.66 22.58 25.14
C MET A 1 -15.60 21.50 25.32
N LYS A 2 -15.06 21.29 26.53
CA LYS A 2 -14.00 20.31 26.82
C LYS A 2 -14.63 19.18 27.64
N LEU A 3 -14.65 17.98 27.10
CA LEU A 3 -15.12 16.76 27.78
C LEU A 3 -13.93 15.81 27.85
N ALA A 4 -13.68 15.22 29.03
CA ALA A 4 -12.60 14.26 29.25
C ALA A 4 -13.17 13.02 29.95
N LEU A 5 -12.68 11.84 29.58
CA LEU A 5 -13.09 10.54 30.09
C LEU A 5 -11.82 9.73 30.42
N THR A 6 -11.75 9.18 31.62
CA THR A 6 -10.57 8.44 32.12
C THR A 6 -11.06 7.09 32.68
N LEU A 7 -10.56 5.99 32.12
CA LEU A 7 -10.78 4.59 32.56
C LEU A 7 -9.41 4.06 33.02
N GLU A 8 -9.26 3.30 34.10
CA GLU A 8 -7.94 2.83 34.61
C GLU A 8 -7.61 1.35 34.32
N ALA A 9 -6.29 1.10 34.20
CA ALA A 9 -5.54 -0.09 33.74
C ALA A 9 -5.94 -0.58 32.34
N ASP A 10 -5.04 -0.47 31.36
CA ASP A 10 -5.36 -0.37 29.92
C ASP A 10 -6.19 0.88 29.60
N SER A 11 -5.75 1.99 30.19
CA SER A 11 -6.38 3.30 30.21
C SER A 11 -6.33 4.00 28.85
N ILE A 12 -7.51 4.31 28.29
CA ILE A 12 -7.67 5.27 27.18
C ILE A 12 -8.24 6.56 27.76
N ASN A 13 -7.49 7.65 27.64
CA ASN A 13 -7.97 8.99 27.99
C ASN A 13 -8.24 9.78 26.70
N VAL A 14 -9.50 10.15 26.47
CA VAL A 14 -9.92 10.89 25.28
C VAL A 14 -10.35 12.29 25.67
N GLN A 15 -9.77 13.28 25.01
CA GLN A 15 -10.21 14.67 25.06
C GLN A 15 -10.70 15.13 23.69
N ALA A 16 -11.96 15.54 23.61
CA ALA A 16 -12.48 16.17 22.41
C ALA A 16 -11.91 17.59 22.22
N LEU A 17 -11.45 17.90 21.01
CA LEU A 17 -11.01 19.22 20.57
C LEU A 17 -12.02 19.82 19.58
N ASN A 18 -11.88 21.11 19.29
CA ASN A 18 -12.67 21.77 18.25
C ASN A 18 -12.30 21.27 16.83
N MET A 19 -13.26 21.37 15.90
CA MET A 19 -13.14 20.98 14.49
C MET A 19 -12.97 19.48 14.23
N GLY A 20 -13.72 18.63 14.94
CA GLY A 20 -13.72 17.18 14.71
C GLY A 20 -12.41 16.47 15.08
N ARG A 21 -11.57 17.09 15.92
CA ARG A 21 -10.30 16.53 16.39
C ARG A 21 -10.46 15.98 17.80
N ILE A 22 -9.69 14.97 18.15
CA ILE A 22 -9.59 14.42 19.50
C ILE A 22 -8.11 14.24 19.85
N VAL A 23 -7.78 14.34 21.14
CA VAL A 23 -6.50 13.88 21.69
C VAL A 23 -6.80 12.59 22.44
N VAL A 24 -6.04 11.55 22.14
CA VAL A 24 -6.13 10.27 22.82
C VAL A 24 -4.77 9.97 23.42
N ASP A 25 -4.75 9.75 24.73
CA ASP A 25 -3.61 9.23 25.47
C ASP A 25 -3.91 7.76 25.80
N VAL A 26 -3.03 6.85 25.40
CA VAL A 26 -3.24 5.40 25.55
C VAL A 26 -2.01 4.78 26.17
N ASP A 27 -2.19 4.21 27.36
CA ASP A 27 -1.14 3.45 28.02
C ASP A 27 -0.94 2.09 27.33
N GLY A 28 0.30 1.61 27.29
CA GLY A 28 0.63 0.26 26.79
C GLY A 28 0.64 0.09 25.27
N VAL A 29 0.39 1.14 24.47
CA VAL A 29 0.47 1.04 23.00
C VAL A 29 1.91 1.23 22.52
N ASN A 30 2.44 0.18 21.87
CA ASN A 30 3.69 0.28 21.14
C ASN A 30 3.47 0.98 19.78
N LEU A 31 4.25 2.02 19.49
CA LEU A 31 4.13 2.78 18.23
C LEU A 31 4.26 1.90 16.98
N ALA A 32 5.16 0.90 16.99
CA ALA A 32 5.35 0.01 15.84
C ALA A 32 4.14 -0.91 15.62
N GLU A 33 3.53 -1.41 16.70
CA GLU A 33 2.30 -2.20 16.62
C GLU A 33 1.12 -1.36 16.14
N LEU A 34 1.00 -0.14 16.64
CA LEU A 34 -0.02 0.81 16.18
C LEU A 34 0.12 1.09 14.68
N ILE A 35 1.34 1.36 14.20
CA ILE A 35 1.60 1.57 12.76
C ILE A 35 1.15 0.35 11.96
N ASN A 36 1.53 -0.86 12.39
CA ASN A 36 1.12 -2.08 11.68
C ASN A 36 -0.40 -2.21 11.62
N VAL A 37 -1.11 -2.04 12.73
CA VAL A 37 -2.58 -2.13 12.77
C VAL A 37 -3.24 -1.06 11.90
N VAL A 38 -2.74 0.19 11.96
CA VAL A 38 -3.24 1.30 11.14
C VAL A 38 -3.05 0.99 9.66
N CYS A 39 -1.86 0.53 9.25
CA CYS A 39 -1.58 0.13 7.87
C CYS A 39 -2.43 -1.05 7.43
N ASP A 40 -2.51 -2.12 8.24
CA ASP A 40 -3.31 -3.32 7.92
C ASP A 40 -4.80 -3.01 7.72
N ASN A 41 -5.29 -1.89 8.27
CA ASN A 41 -6.66 -1.38 8.05
C ASN A 41 -6.76 -0.32 6.94
N GLY A 42 -5.70 -0.08 6.17
CA GLY A 42 -5.69 0.88 5.06
C GLY A 42 -5.69 2.35 5.48
N HIS A 43 -5.26 2.64 6.70
CA HIS A 43 -5.12 4.01 7.22
C HIS A 43 -3.63 4.41 7.31
N SER A 44 -3.38 5.71 7.43
CA SER A 44 -2.03 6.28 7.52
C SER A 44 -1.88 7.12 8.78
N LEU A 45 -0.71 7.01 9.43
CA LEU A 45 -0.34 7.83 10.59
C LEU A 45 0.62 8.94 10.14
N ARG A 46 0.35 10.20 10.53
CA ARG A 46 1.25 11.33 10.27
C ARG A 46 1.58 12.03 11.58
N VAL A 47 2.88 12.25 11.83
CA VAL A 47 3.34 13.13 12.90
C VAL A 47 3.29 14.57 12.38
N VAL A 48 2.64 15.46 13.13
CA VAL A 48 2.40 16.86 12.75
C VAL A 48 2.94 17.75 13.87
N ASP A 49 3.79 18.71 13.55
CA ASP A 49 4.23 19.72 14.53
C ASP A 49 3.13 20.76 14.78
N ALA A 50 3.14 21.40 15.95
CA ALA A 50 2.14 22.40 16.36
C ALA A 50 2.07 23.61 15.40
N SER A 51 3.16 23.88 14.67
CA SER A 51 3.27 24.92 13.64
C SER A 51 2.68 24.51 12.28
N ASP A 52 2.57 23.20 12.04
CA ASP A 52 2.20 22.58 10.76
C ASP A 52 0.67 22.45 10.64
N ARG A 53 -0.06 23.48 11.12
CA ARG A 53 -1.53 23.62 11.04
C ARG A 53 -2.04 23.81 9.60
N ALA A 54 -1.31 23.31 8.62
CA ALA A 54 -1.68 23.32 7.23
C ALA A 54 -2.98 22.52 7.06
N SER A 55 -4.02 23.25 6.68
CA SER A 55 -5.16 22.84 5.87
C SER A 55 -5.40 21.33 5.78
N THR A 56 -6.58 20.90 6.23
CA THR A 56 -7.18 19.63 5.82
C THR A 56 -7.64 19.70 4.35
N ASP A 57 -6.80 20.23 3.46
CA ASP A 57 -6.98 20.07 2.02
C ASP A 57 -6.49 18.65 1.68
N CYS A 58 -7.22 17.68 2.22
CA CYS A 58 -7.04 16.30 1.86
C CYS A 58 -7.70 16.17 0.50
N MET A 59 -6.88 15.90 -0.52
CA MET A 59 -7.39 15.54 -1.83
C MET A 59 -8.50 14.51 -1.62
N PRO A 60 -9.70 14.71 -2.20
CA PRO A 60 -10.83 13.84 -1.91
C PRO A 60 -10.40 12.38 -2.09
N PRO A 61 -10.77 11.45 -1.19
CA PRO A 61 -10.28 10.07 -1.23
C PRO A 61 -10.49 9.39 -2.60
N PHE A 62 -11.53 9.79 -3.34
CA PHE A 62 -11.82 9.27 -4.68
C PHE A 62 -10.88 9.79 -5.78
N ALA A 63 -10.15 10.88 -5.53
CA ALA A 63 -9.20 11.44 -6.48
C ALA A 63 -7.78 10.88 -6.26
N ALA A 64 -7.48 10.36 -5.06
CA ALA A 64 -6.15 9.89 -4.70
C ALA A 64 -5.89 8.47 -5.20
N LEU A 65 -4.80 8.29 -5.96
CA LEU A 65 -4.29 6.97 -6.32
C LEU A 65 -3.16 6.60 -5.35
N THR A 66 -3.38 5.58 -4.53
CA THR A 66 -2.39 5.11 -3.55
C THR A 66 -1.47 4.08 -4.21
N GLY A 67 -0.16 4.27 -4.01
CA GLY A 67 0.86 3.41 -4.60
C GLY A 67 1.94 2.98 -3.63
N ILE A 68 2.55 1.82 -3.91
CA ILE A 68 3.74 1.33 -3.22
C ILE A 68 4.85 1.05 -4.23
N ARG A 69 6.09 1.33 -3.86
CA ARG A 69 7.28 1.00 -4.65
C ARG A 69 8.14 -0.02 -3.89
N CYS A 70 8.57 -1.08 -4.58
CA CYS A 70 9.44 -2.10 -4.01
C CYS A 70 10.34 -2.75 -5.06
N SER A 71 11.39 -3.43 -4.61
CA SER A 71 12.37 -4.06 -5.49
C SER A 71 11.78 -5.11 -6.43
N THR A 72 12.30 -5.20 -7.67
CA THR A 72 12.08 -6.38 -8.54
C THR A 72 12.67 -7.67 -7.94
N ALA A 73 13.52 -7.59 -6.92
CA ALA A 73 13.97 -8.77 -6.18
C ALA A 73 12.80 -9.59 -5.58
N HIS A 74 11.59 -9.02 -5.43
CA HIS A 74 10.42 -9.73 -4.94
C HIS A 74 9.71 -10.61 -5.98
N ILE A 75 10.14 -10.58 -7.24
CA ILE A 75 9.59 -11.42 -8.31
C ILE A 75 10.62 -12.44 -8.76
N THR A 76 10.15 -13.58 -9.28
CA THR A 76 11.05 -14.60 -9.83
C THR A 76 11.52 -14.21 -11.24
N GLU A 77 12.63 -14.77 -11.72
CA GLU A 77 13.09 -14.57 -13.11
C GLU A 77 12.00 -14.92 -14.13
N THR A 78 11.29 -16.03 -13.91
CA THR A 78 10.18 -16.45 -14.77
C THR A 78 9.04 -15.44 -14.77
N ASP A 79 8.65 -14.94 -13.58
CA ASP A 79 7.62 -13.89 -13.49
C ASP A 79 8.07 -12.60 -14.19
N ASN A 80 9.36 -12.24 -14.07
CA ASN A 80 9.92 -11.09 -14.77
C ASN A 80 9.82 -11.23 -16.30
N ALA A 81 10.19 -12.39 -16.85
CA ALA A 81 10.08 -12.64 -18.30
C ALA A 81 8.61 -12.58 -18.79
N TRP A 82 7.68 -13.08 -17.98
CA TRP A 82 6.25 -12.95 -18.26
C TRP A 82 5.79 -11.49 -18.23
N LEU A 83 6.11 -10.75 -17.16
CA LEU A 83 5.73 -9.34 -17.03
C LEU A 83 6.30 -8.49 -18.17
N TYR A 84 7.54 -8.72 -18.57
CA TYR A 84 8.15 -8.09 -19.74
C TYR A 84 7.36 -8.35 -21.02
N SER A 85 6.98 -9.62 -21.25
CA SER A 85 6.22 -9.98 -22.44
C SER A 85 4.82 -9.36 -22.43
N LEU A 86 4.14 -9.37 -21.28
CA LEU A 86 2.79 -8.81 -21.09
C LEU A 86 2.78 -7.28 -21.26
N SER A 87 3.80 -6.58 -20.75
CA SER A 87 3.88 -5.12 -20.84
C SER A 87 4.17 -4.59 -22.24
N HIS A 88 4.65 -5.45 -23.14
CA HIS A 88 4.99 -5.09 -24.53
C HIS A 88 3.97 -5.61 -25.55
N GLN A 89 2.82 -6.13 -25.11
CA GLN A 89 1.75 -6.53 -26.01
C GLN A 89 1.18 -5.32 -26.76
N THR A 90 1.03 -5.44 -28.07
CA THR A 90 0.52 -4.39 -28.98
C THR A 90 -0.94 -4.59 -29.37
N SER A 91 -1.73 -5.25 -28.53
CA SER A 91 -3.17 -5.44 -28.76
C SER A 91 -3.99 -4.36 -28.06
N ASP A 92 -5.02 -3.86 -28.72
CA ASP A 92 -6.04 -3.03 -28.08
C ASP A 92 -6.69 -3.78 -26.91
N PHE A 93 -6.87 -3.14 -25.75
CA PHE A 93 -7.43 -3.75 -24.53
C PHE A 93 -6.57 -4.89 -23.94
N GLY A 94 -5.26 -4.87 -24.22
CA GLY A 94 -4.30 -5.87 -23.79
C GLY A 94 -3.83 -5.74 -22.34
N GLU A 95 -2.93 -6.63 -21.93
CA GLU A 95 -2.35 -6.60 -20.57
C GLU A 95 -1.40 -5.41 -20.36
N SER A 96 -0.91 -4.81 -21.46
CA SER A 96 -0.08 -3.59 -21.46
C SER A 96 -0.83 -2.33 -21.02
N GLU A 97 -2.17 -2.36 -20.94
CA GLU A 97 -2.98 -1.24 -20.43
C GLU A 97 -2.91 -1.08 -18.90
N TRP A 98 -2.44 -2.09 -18.18
CA TRP A 98 -2.36 -2.06 -16.72
C TRP A 98 -1.08 -2.65 -16.15
N ILE A 99 -0.25 -3.30 -16.97
CA ILE A 99 1.12 -3.70 -16.66
C ILE A 99 2.04 -2.90 -17.58
N HIS A 100 2.73 -1.91 -17.04
CA HIS A 100 3.58 -1.01 -17.82
C HIS A 100 5.04 -1.24 -17.50
N PHE A 101 5.88 -1.37 -18.52
CA PHE A 101 7.33 -1.41 -18.33
C PHE A 101 7.85 0.00 -18.04
N THR A 102 8.64 0.15 -16.97
CA THR A 102 9.19 1.46 -16.55
C THR A 102 10.68 1.62 -16.88
N GLY A 103 11.26 0.72 -17.69
CA GLY A 103 12.70 0.69 -17.99
C GLY A 103 13.52 -0.15 -17.01
N SER A 104 13.28 0.02 -15.70
CA SER A 104 13.94 -0.74 -14.62
C SER A 104 13.04 -1.77 -13.93
N GLY A 105 11.81 -1.95 -14.40
CA GLY A 105 10.81 -2.82 -13.79
C GLY A 105 9.41 -2.55 -14.32
N TYR A 106 8.39 -2.61 -13.46
CA TYR A 106 6.99 -2.61 -13.87
C TYR A 106 6.08 -1.80 -12.97
N LEU A 107 5.12 -1.10 -13.56
CA LEU A 107 4.00 -0.47 -12.88
C LEU A 107 2.73 -1.30 -13.11
N LEU A 108 2.12 -1.78 -12.04
CA LEU A 108 0.88 -2.55 -12.07
C LEU A 108 -0.27 -1.71 -11.51
N ARG A 109 -1.31 -1.51 -12.33
CA ARG A 109 -2.58 -0.87 -11.94
C ARG A 109 -3.63 -1.93 -11.61
N THR A 110 -3.69 -2.32 -10.35
CA THR A 110 -4.58 -3.40 -9.89
C THR A 110 -6.06 -3.00 -9.85
N ASP A 111 -6.37 -1.71 -10.00
CA ASP A 111 -7.71 -1.16 -10.13
C ASP A 111 -8.22 -1.06 -11.58
N ALA A 112 -7.36 -1.28 -12.59
CA ALA A 112 -7.74 -1.18 -13.98
C ALA A 112 -8.72 -2.28 -14.42
N TRP A 113 -8.68 -3.45 -13.76
CA TRP A 113 -9.53 -4.60 -14.09
C TRP A 113 -10.13 -5.24 -12.84
N PRO A 114 -11.35 -5.78 -12.90
CA PRO A 114 -11.90 -6.58 -11.82
C PRO A 114 -11.10 -7.87 -11.63
N TYR A 115 -10.86 -8.25 -10.38
CA TYR A 115 -10.15 -9.47 -10.00
C TYR A 115 -8.73 -9.59 -10.61
N PRO A 116 -7.84 -8.59 -10.41
CA PRO A 116 -6.51 -8.54 -11.04
C PRO A 116 -5.69 -9.80 -10.74
N VAL A 117 -5.77 -10.33 -9.53
CA VAL A 117 -5.04 -11.54 -9.10
C VAL A 117 -5.52 -12.79 -9.82
N LEU A 118 -6.81 -12.89 -10.15
CA LEU A 118 -7.34 -13.98 -10.96
C LEU A 118 -6.87 -13.86 -12.41
N ARG A 119 -6.79 -12.64 -12.94
CA ARG A 119 -6.23 -12.38 -14.28
C ARG A 119 -4.77 -12.79 -14.35
N LEU A 120 -3.94 -12.36 -13.38
CA LEU A 120 -2.54 -12.80 -13.25
C LEU A 120 -2.41 -14.33 -13.23
N LYS A 121 -3.34 -15.04 -12.56
CA LYS A 121 -3.32 -16.50 -12.51
C LYS A 121 -3.57 -17.11 -13.90
N ARG A 122 -4.51 -16.55 -14.67
CA ARG A 122 -4.83 -17.01 -16.04
C ARG A 122 -3.69 -16.74 -17.01
N LEU A 123 -2.94 -15.65 -16.80
CA LEU A 123 -1.76 -15.29 -17.57
C LEU A 123 -0.52 -16.12 -17.22
N GLY A 124 -0.60 -17.02 -16.23
CA GLY A 124 0.49 -17.93 -15.88
C GLY A 124 1.45 -17.43 -14.81
N LEU A 125 1.20 -16.25 -14.22
CA LEU A 125 2.08 -15.72 -13.16
C LEU A 125 2.03 -16.61 -11.91
N SER A 126 3.20 -16.72 -11.27
CA SER A 126 3.43 -17.64 -10.18
C SER A 126 2.52 -17.38 -8.98
N LYS A 127 2.33 -18.41 -8.14
CA LYS A 127 1.61 -18.25 -6.87
C LYS A 127 2.30 -17.24 -5.96
N THR A 128 3.63 -17.16 -6.02
CA THR A 128 4.44 -16.21 -5.26
C THR A 128 4.13 -14.79 -5.67
N PHE A 129 4.20 -14.48 -6.98
CA PHE A 129 3.88 -13.15 -7.48
C PHE A 129 2.45 -12.73 -7.15
N ARG A 130 1.49 -13.65 -7.32
CA ARG A 130 0.10 -13.37 -6.96
C ARG A 130 -0.10 -13.12 -5.47
N ARG A 131 0.65 -13.80 -4.59
CA ARG A 131 0.65 -13.53 -3.15
C ARG A 131 1.25 -12.17 -2.84
N LEU A 132 2.36 -11.79 -3.49
CA LEU A 132 2.94 -10.46 -3.38
C LEU A 132 1.89 -9.39 -3.68
N VAL A 133 1.23 -9.46 -4.85
CA VAL A 133 0.18 -8.50 -5.23
C VAL A 133 -0.96 -8.46 -4.20
N VAL A 134 -1.46 -9.62 -3.75
CA VAL A 134 -2.51 -9.67 -2.70
C VAL A 134 -2.04 -9.01 -1.41
N THR A 135 -0.82 -9.31 -0.96
CA THR A 135 -0.27 -8.74 0.27
C THR A 135 -0.16 -7.22 0.14
N LEU A 136 0.39 -6.72 -0.97
CA LEU A 136 0.56 -5.27 -1.15
C LEU A 136 -0.80 -4.55 -1.18
N THR A 137 -1.75 -5.02 -1.99
CA THR A 137 -3.07 -4.40 -2.12
C THR A 137 -3.87 -4.46 -0.82
N ARG A 138 -3.85 -5.61 -0.11
CA ARG A 138 -4.64 -5.77 1.13
C ARG A 138 -4.00 -5.11 2.34
N ARG A 139 -2.68 -5.21 2.47
CA ARG A 139 -1.96 -4.72 3.65
C ARG A 139 -1.73 -3.22 3.62
N TYR A 140 -1.57 -2.64 2.43
CA TYR A 140 -1.26 -1.22 2.30
C TYR A 140 -2.37 -0.41 1.64
N GLY A 141 -3.49 -1.05 1.25
CA GLY A 141 -4.61 -0.35 0.61
C GLY A 141 -4.23 0.34 -0.70
N VAL A 142 -3.23 -0.19 -1.41
CA VAL A 142 -2.69 0.40 -2.65
C VAL A 142 -3.29 -0.25 -3.88
N SER A 143 -3.61 0.56 -4.89
CA SER A 143 -4.01 0.07 -6.21
C SER A 143 -2.86 0.10 -7.22
N LEU A 144 -1.84 0.93 -6.98
CA LEU A 144 -0.66 1.05 -7.82
C LEU A 144 0.56 0.34 -7.19
N ILE A 145 1.17 -0.59 -7.91
CA ILE A 145 2.37 -1.30 -7.44
C ILE A 145 3.50 -1.03 -8.43
N HIS A 146 4.57 -0.37 -7.97
CA HIS A 146 5.77 -0.15 -8.76
C HIS A 146 6.88 -1.11 -8.30
N LEU A 147 7.21 -2.07 -9.17
CA LEU A 147 8.37 -2.95 -9.04
C LEU A 147 9.54 -2.28 -9.75
N ASP A 148 10.60 -1.94 -9.04
CA ASP A 148 11.74 -1.21 -9.60
C ASP A 148 13.05 -1.86 -9.14
N ALA A 149 13.96 -2.16 -10.08
CA ALA A 149 15.26 -2.74 -9.75
C ALA A 149 16.09 -1.87 -8.78
N SER A 150 15.85 -0.55 -8.75
CA SER A 150 16.55 0.37 -7.85
C SER A 150 15.84 0.60 -6.51
N ALA A 151 14.67 0.00 -6.30
CA ALA A 151 13.93 0.14 -5.05
C ALA A 151 14.39 -0.84 -3.97
N GLU A 152 14.12 -0.48 -2.73
CA GLU A 152 14.42 -1.33 -1.57
C GLU A 152 13.49 -2.54 -1.50
N CYS A 153 13.98 -3.61 -0.86
CA CYS A 153 13.18 -4.78 -0.54
C CYS A 153 12.28 -4.49 0.66
N LEU A 154 10.99 -4.80 0.52
CA LEU A 154 10.05 -4.76 1.62
C LEU A 154 10.33 -5.91 2.60
N PRO A 155 10.38 -5.62 3.92
CA PRO A 155 10.68 -6.61 4.93
C PRO A 155 9.57 -7.67 5.02
N GLY A 156 9.97 -8.92 5.29
CA GLY A 156 9.04 -10.03 5.50
C GLY A 156 8.41 -10.59 4.22
N LEU A 157 8.82 -10.12 3.04
CA LEU A 157 8.40 -10.67 1.75
C LEU A 157 9.56 -11.47 1.11
N PRO A 158 9.26 -12.58 0.40
CA PRO A 158 10.29 -13.36 -0.27
C PRO A 158 11.08 -12.51 -1.28
N THR A 159 12.37 -12.80 -1.40
CA THR A 159 13.25 -12.25 -2.43
C THR A 159 13.89 -13.37 -3.24
N PHE A 160 14.28 -13.07 -4.46
CA PHE A 160 14.88 -13.98 -5.41
C PHE A 160 16.10 -13.33 -6.03
N ASN A 161 17.16 -14.11 -6.21
CA ASN A 161 18.38 -13.67 -6.85
C ASN A 161 18.35 -14.15 -8.31
N TRP A 162 18.31 -13.20 -9.24
CA TRP A 162 18.42 -13.41 -10.68
C TRP A 162 18.94 -12.14 -11.35
#